data_AF-A0A2P4ZCY3-F1
#
_entry.id   AF-A0A2P4ZCY3-F1
#
_cell.length_a   1.000
_cell.length_b   1.000
_cell.length_c   1.000
_cell.angle_alpha   90.00
_cell.angle_beta   90.00
_cell.angle_gamma   90.00
#
_symmetry.space_group_name_H-M   'P 1'
#
loop_
_entity.id
_entity.type
_entity.pdbx_description
1 polymer ?
#
loop_
_entity_poly.entity_id
_entity_poly.type
_entity_poly.pdbx_seq_one_letter_code
_entity_poly.pdbx_strand_id
1 'polypeptide(L)'
;MFPDFDDLPEVARCPKGCIWGFYDRDGVKDQVGSVVKAASSEIETGRHVQLDWPLEALKFPGFGRRTINQKVIDSSATLNEYALDDELHLNTQSGSQWDSLKHVGAFNQKSFEFSADQKCSAKTSDRNGIHSKP
;
A
#
# COMPACT_ATOMS: atom_id res chain seq x y z
N MET A 1 6.93 23.58 13.30
CA MET A 1 7.78 22.81 14.21
C MET A 1 6.93 21.67 14.73
N PHE A 2 7.41 20.43 14.60
CA PHE A 2 6.71 19.27 15.15
C PHE A 2 6.86 19.27 16.69
N PRO A 3 5.83 18.88 17.48
CA PRO A 3 5.98 18.81 18.93
C PRO A 3 7.05 17.80 19.34
N ASP A 4 7.58 17.94 20.55
CA ASP A 4 8.42 16.89 21.12
C ASP A 4 7.60 15.60 21.31
N PHE A 5 8.26 14.45 21.22
CA PHE A 5 7.59 13.14 21.30
C PHE A 5 6.76 12.98 22.58
N ASP A 6 7.23 13.58 23.67
CA ASP A 6 6.56 13.51 24.97
C ASP A 6 5.28 14.35 25.05
N ASP A 7 5.15 15.36 24.18
CA ASP A 7 4.03 16.29 24.12
C ASP A 7 2.98 15.90 23.07
N LEU A 8 3.17 14.75 22.40
CA LEU A 8 2.20 14.26 21.44
C LEU A 8 0.85 13.94 22.11
N PRO A 9 -0.28 14.31 21.48
CA PRO A 9 -1.59 14.03 22.03
C PRO A 9 -1.84 12.52 22.13
N GLU A 10 -2.54 12.10 23.18
CA GLU A 10 -2.92 10.71 23.34
C GLU A 10 -3.99 10.31 22.32
N VAL A 11 -3.73 9.21 21.61
CA VAL A 11 -4.73 8.58 20.74
C VAL A 11 -5.33 7.40 21.47
N ALA A 12 -6.64 7.45 21.70
CA ALA A 12 -7.36 6.43 22.45
C ALA A 12 -7.11 5.01 21.88
N ARG A 13 -6.76 4.07 22.77
CA ARG A 13 -6.44 2.66 22.45
C ARG A 13 -5.14 2.46 21.65
N CYS A 14 -4.32 3.48 21.47
CA CYS A 14 -3.00 3.37 20.85
C CYS A 14 -1.87 3.57 21.87
N PRO A 15 -0.67 3.02 21.63
CA PRO A 15 0.52 3.36 22.41
C PRO A 15 0.91 4.85 22.25
N LYS A 16 1.71 5.36 23.21
CA LYS A 16 2.31 6.69 23.11
C LYS A 16 3.11 6.82 21.81
N GLY A 17 2.98 7.98 21.15
CA GLY A 17 3.60 8.25 19.86
C GLY A 17 2.71 7.98 18.64
N CYS A 18 1.48 7.51 18.84
CA CYS A 18 0.49 7.47 17.76
C CYS A 18 0.05 8.89 17.39
N ILE A 19 0.11 9.21 16.09
CA ILE A 19 -0.21 10.55 15.56
C ILE A 19 -1.42 10.54 14.63
N TRP A 20 -2.30 9.54 14.75
CA TRP A 20 -3.50 9.51 13.93
C TRP A 20 -4.42 10.68 14.24
N GLY A 21 -4.95 11.28 13.18
CA GLY A 21 -5.77 12.47 13.29
C GLY A 21 -4.96 13.73 13.59
N PHE A 22 -3.65 13.65 13.78
CA PHE A 22 -2.82 14.81 14.13
C PHE A 22 -2.84 15.91 13.05
N TYR A 23 -2.90 15.51 11.78
CA TYR A 23 -3.01 16.42 10.64
C TYR A 23 -4.43 16.54 10.08
N ASP A 24 -5.40 15.87 10.68
CA ASP A 24 -6.79 15.97 10.24
C ASP A 24 -7.28 17.41 10.48
N ARG A 25 -7.90 18.01 9.47
CA ARG A 25 -8.41 19.39 9.54
C ARG A 25 -9.89 19.40 9.21
N ASP A 26 -10.69 20.06 10.04
CA ASP A 26 -12.14 20.22 9.85
C ASP A 26 -12.88 18.88 9.61
N GLY A 27 -12.43 17.81 10.26
CA GLY A 27 -12.98 16.45 10.10
C GLY A 27 -12.56 15.72 8.83
N VAL A 28 -11.68 16.31 8.02
CA VAL A 28 -11.09 15.69 6.82
C VAL A 28 -9.80 14.98 7.22
N LYS A 29 -9.73 13.68 6.88
CA LYS A 29 -8.54 12.86 7.12
C LYS A 29 -7.38 13.33 6.25
N ASP A 30 -6.22 13.50 6.84
CA ASP A 30 -5.00 13.70 6.06
C ASP A 30 -4.51 12.37 5.48
N GLN A 31 -4.52 12.25 4.14
CA GLN A 31 -4.10 11.04 3.43
C GLN A 31 -2.81 11.24 2.62
N VAL A 32 -2.51 12.48 2.23
CA VAL A 32 -1.42 12.79 1.28
C VAL A 32 -0.74 14.15 1.59
N GLY A 33 -1.21 14.87 2.61
CA GLY A 33 -0.80 16.24 2.89
C GLY A 33 -1.17 17.24 1.79
N SER A 34 -0.93 18.52 2.05
CA SER A 34 -0.94 19.60 1.04
C SER A 34 0.19 19.49 -0.01
N VAL A 35 0.97 18.40 0.05
CA VAL A 35 2.24 18.21 -0.67
C VAL A 35 2.02 18.01 -2.17
N VAL A 36 0.87 17.46 -2.59
CA VAL A 36 0.61 17.14 -4.02
C VAL A 36 0.72 18.38 -4.90
N LYS A 37 0.17 19.53 -4.46
CA LYS A 37 0.23 20.78 -5.24
C LYS A 37 1.65 21.34 -5.30
N ALA A 38 2.42 21.25 -4.22
CA ALA A 38 3.80 21.70 -4.18
C ALA A 38 4.72 20.79 -5.00
N ALA A 39 4.53 19.48 -4.96
CA ALA A 39 5.33 18.53 -5.72
C ALA A 39 5.21 18.75 -7.24
N SER A 40 4.04 19.20 -7.72
CA SER A 40 3.87 19.48 -9.16
C SER A 40 4.74 20.63 -9.68
N SER A 41 5.10 21.61 -8.85
CA SER A 41 5.97 22.72 -9.30
C SER A 41 7.42 22.31 -9.49
N GLU A 42 7.84 21.16 -8.94
CA GLU A 42 9.19 20.62 -9.11
C GLU A 42 9.39 19.95 -10.49
N ILE A 43 8.32 19.74 -11.26
CA ILE A 43 8.37 19.10 -12.58
C ILE A 43 8.76 20.15 -13.63
N GLU A 44 10.06 20.47 -13.73
CA GLU A 44 10.55 21.47 -14.68
C GLU A 44 10.99 20.88 -16.03
N THR A 45 11.54 19.66 -16.02
CA THR A 45 12.24 19.09 -17.19
C THR A 45 11.53 17.89 -17.83
N GLY A 46 10.53 17.33 -17.17
CA GLY A 46 9.84 16.10 -17.61
C GLY A 46 10.68 14.82 -17.52
N ARG A 47 11.89 14.87 -16.93
CA ARG A 47 12.69 13.68 -16.67
C ARG A 47 12.06 12.84 -15.56
N HIS A 48 12.03 11.54 -15.74
CA HIS A 48 11.56 10.58 -14.75
C HIS A 48 12.59 9.47 -14.55
N VAL A 49 12.59 8.86 -13.37
CA VAL A 49 13.42 7.71 -13.03
C VAL A 49 12.50 6.61 -12.52
N GLN A 50 12.65 5.41 -13.07
CA GLN A 50 11.91 4.24 -12.61
C GLN A 50 12.43 3.82 -11.24
N LEU A 51 11.52 3.75 -10.25
CA LEU A 51 11.85 3.31 -8.88
C LEU A 51 11.43 1.85 -8.64
N ASP A 52 10.60 1.28 -9.51
CA ASP A 52 10.23 -0.12 -9.46
C ASP A 52 11.31 -1.02 -10.06
N TRP A 53 11.49 -2.15 -9.41
CA TRP A 53 12.36 -3.22 -9.84
C TRP A 53 11.58 -4.17 -10.76
N PRO A 54 12.20 -4.74 -11.83
CA PRO A 54 11.50 -5.68 -12.69
C PRO A 54 10.89 -6.82 -11.89
N LEU A 55 9.63 -7.18 -12.19
CA LEU A 55 8.86 -8.14 -11.40
C LEU A 55 9.56 -9.50 -11.25
N GLU A 56 10.28 -9.91 -12.29
CA GLU A 56 11.03 -11.17 -12.35
C GLU A 56 12.42 -11.11 -11.68
N ALA A 57 12.85 -9.95 -11.21
CA ALA A 57 14.20 -9.77 -10.69
C ALA A 57 14.41 -10.45 -9.34
N LEU A 58 13.36 -10.56 -8.51
CA LEU A 58 13.41 -11.22 -7.22
C LEU A 58 13.24 -12.74 -7.37
N LYS A 59 14.35 -13.44 -7.61
CA LYS A 59 14.37 -14.90 -7.81
C LYS A 59 14.08 -15.71 -6.54
N PHE A 60 14.40 -15.14 -5.37
CA PHE A 60 14.26 -15.83 -4.08
C PHE A 60 13.54 -14.91 -3.08
N PRO A 61 12.22 -14.75 -3.20
CA PRO A 61 11.47 -13.92 -2.28
C PRO A 61 11.52 -14.52 -0.86
N GLY A 62 11.75 -13.65 0.13
CA GLY A 62 11.92 -14.06 1.52
C GLY A 62 10.66 -14.66 2.14
N PHE A 63 10.79 -15.19 3.36
CA PHE A 63 9.66 -15.69 4.17
C PHE A 63 8.81 -16.79 3.50
N GLY A 64 9.41 -17.59 2.62
CA GLY A 64 8.70 -18.67 1.90
C GLY A 64 7.64 -18.16 0.92
N ARG A 65 7.73 -16.89 0.52
CA ARG A 65 6.82 -16.28 -0.47
C ARG A 65 7.00 -16.95 -1.83
N ARG A 66 5.95 -16.88 -2.65
CA ARG A 66 5.97 -17.41 -4.01
C ARG A 66 6.75 -16.47 -4.93
N THR A 67 7.54 -17.03 -5.83
CA THR A 67 8.04 -16.31 -7.01
C THR A 67 6.87 -15.91 -7.90
N ILE A 68 7.03 -14.85 -8.67
CA ILE A 68 6.09 -14.51 -9.72
C ILE A 68 5.98 -15.65 -10.75
N ASN A 69 4.79 -15.84 -11.29
CA ASN A 69 4.52 -16.73 -12.40
C ASN A 69 3.67 -16.00 -13.44
N GLN A 70 4.15 -15.98 -14.69
CA GLN A 70 3.44 -15.46 -15.85
C GLN A 70 3.01 -16.62 -16.75
N LYS A 71 1.75 -16.59 -17.17
CA LYS A 71 1.17 -17.56 -18.11
C LYS A 71 0.59 -16.80 -19.31
N VAL A 72 1.15 -17.06 -20.48
CA VAL A 72 0.62 -16.55 -21.76
C VAL A 72 -0.65 -17.31 -22.12
N ILE A 73 -1.70 -16.59 -22.50
CA ILE A 73 -2.96 -17.11 -23.00
C ILE A 73 -3.05 -16.76 -24.48
N ASP A 74 -2.99 -17.78 -25.34
CA ASP A 74 -3.12 -17.59 -26.79
C ASP A 74 -4.57 -17.83 -27.24
N SER A 75 -5.23 -16.75 -27.67
CA SER A 75 -6.61 -16.78 -28.18
C SER A 75 -6.65 -16.69 -29.70
N SER A 76 -5.50 -16.81 -30.38
CA SER A 76 -5.39 -16.49 -31.81
C SER A 76 -6.24 -17.42 -32.68
N ALA A 77 -6.30 -18.70 -32.33
CA ALA A 77 -7.14 -19.67 -33.02
C ALA A 77 -8.64 -19.43 -32.82
N THR A 78 -9.05 -18.93 -31.65
CA THR A 78 -10.45 -18.66 -31.32
C THR A 78 -10.95 -17.38 -31.98
N LEU A 79 -10.10 -16.36 -32.07
CA LEU A 79 -10.44 -15.06 -32.64
C LEU A 79 -10.13 -14.94 -34.13
N ASN A 80 -9.40 -15.89 -34.71
CA ASN A 80 -8.89 -15.84 -36.08
C ASN A 80 -8.05 -14.58 -36.36
N GLU A 81 -7.31 -14.12 -35.34
CA GLU A 81 -6.45 -12.94 -35.33
C GLU A 81 -5.24 -13.20 -34.41
N TYR A 82 -4.17 -12.39 -34.45
CA TYR A 82 -3.07 -12.52 -33.47
C TYR A 82 -3.47 -11.87 -32.15
N ALA A 83 -3.78 -12.69 -31.14
CA ALA A 83 -4.28 -12.22 -29.85
C ALA A 83 -3.68 -13.04 -28.70
N LEU A 84 -2.85 -12.36 -27.89
CA LEU A 84 -2.21 -12.90 -26.69
C LEU A 84 -2.58 -12.06 -25.47
N ASP A 85 -2.95 -12.74 -24.39
CA ASP A 85 -3.10 -12.17 -23.06
C ASP A 85 -2.07 -12.78 -22.10
N ASP A 86 -1.90 -12.18 -20.93
CA ASP A 86 -1.06 -12.70 -19.86
C ASP A 86 -1.84 -12.79 -18.53
N GLU A 87 -1.71 -13.92 -17.84
CA GLU A 87 -2.13 -14.09 -16.46
C GLU A 87 -0.91 -14.05 -15.54
N LEU A 88 -0.96 -13.19 -14.52
CA LEU A 88 0.10 -13.07 -13.51
C LEU A 88 -0.37 -13.59 -12.16
N HIS A 89 0.41 -14.47 -11.56
CA HIS A 89 0.23 -14.92 -10.18
C HIS A 89 1.47 -14.52 -9.37
N LEU A 90 1.29 -13.58 -8.43
CA LEU A 90 2.36 -13.08 -7.59
C LEU A 90 1.92 -12.89 -6.14
N ASN A 91 2.89 -12.89 -5.24
CA ASN A 91 2.72 -12.38 -3.88
C ASN A 91 3.09 -10.88 -3.87
N THR A 92 2.22 -10.04 -3.31
CA THR A 92 2.38 -8.57 -3.34
C THR A 92 3.57 -8.05 -2.52
N GLN A 93 4.26 -8.91 -1.77
CA GLN A 93 5.47 -8.61 -1.02
C GLN A 93 6.74 -9.18 -1.69
N SER A 94 6.72 -9.35 -3.01
CA SER A 94 7.80 -10.00 -3.79
C SER A 94 8.36 -9.09 -4.89
N GLY A 95 8.67 -7.83 -4.55
CA GLY A 95 9.25 -6.85 -5.47
C GLY A 95 9.20 -5.44 -4.89
N SER A 96 9.28 -4.41 -5.74
CA SER A 96 8.93 -3.06 -5.33
C SER A 96 7.46 -3.03 -4.89
N GLN A 97 7.20 -2.56 -3.68
CA GLN A 97 5.93 -2.79 -3.01
C GLN A 97 5.53 -1.64 -2.08
N TRP A 98 4.24 -1.56 -1.81
CA TRP A 98 3.67 -0.83 -0.69
C TRP A 98 3.05 -1.83 0.29
N ASP A 99 3.39 -1.69 1.56
CA ASP A 99 2.77 -2.50 2.60
C ASP A 99 1.45 -1.90 3.03
N SER A 100 0.39 -2.69 2.85
CA SER A 100 -0.94 -2.31 3.33
C SER A 100 -0.96 -2.10 4.84
N LEU A 101 -1.97 -1.36 5.29
CA LEU A 101 -2.23 -1.15 6.70
C LEU A 101 -2.62 -2.43 7.46
N LYS A 102 -2.89 -3.52 6.75
CA LYS A 102 -3.11 -4.86 7.31
C LYS A 102 -1.86 -5.76 7.28
N HIS A 103 -0.73 -5.28 6.76
CA HIS A 103 0.46 -6.10 6.55
C HIS A 103 1.03 -6.61 7.88
N VAL A 104 1.13 -5.73 8.88
CA VAL A 104 1.59 -6.05 10.23
C VAL A 104 0.69 -5.32 11.24
N GLY A 105 0.27 -6.03 12.28
CA GLY A 105 -0.45 -5.43 13.42
C GLY A 105 0.49 -5.19 14.60
N ALA A 106 0.07 -4.34 15.54
CA ALA A 106 0.81 -4.08 16.76
C ALA A 106 1.00 -5.38 17.56
N PHE A 107 2.26 -5.76 17.80
CA PHE A 107 2.65 -7.03 18.44
C PHE A 107 1.95 -7.27 19.80
N ASN A 108 1.67 -6.20 20.55
CA ASN A 108 1.10 -6.30 21.90
C ASN A 108 -0.43 -6.10 21.98
N GLN A 109 -1.11 -5.72 20.89
CA GLN A 109 -2.54 -5.37 20.93
C GLN A 109 -3.46 -6.39 20.25
N LYS A 110 -2.88 -7.43 19.61
CA LYS A 110 -3.62 -8.41 18.77
C LYS A 110 -4.62 -7.72 17.83
N SER A 111 -4.28 -6.52 17.36
CA SER A 111 -5.12 -5.65 16.52
C SER A 111 -4.28 -5.14 15.36
N PHE A 112 -4.90 -5.05 14.19
CA PHE A 112 -4.36 -4.21 13.13
C PHE A 112 -4.54 -2.77 13.55
N GLU A 113 -3.50 -1.97 13.37
CA GLU A 113 -3.52 -0.55 13.66
C GLU A 113 -4.37 0.15 12.59
N PHE A 114 -5.66 -0.16 12.40
CA PHE A 114 -6.59 0.71 11.67
C PHE A 114 -8.01 0.52 12.19
N SER A 115 -8.43 1.44 13.06
CA SER A 115 -9.76 1.52 13.70
C SER A 115 -10.20 0.29 14.51
N ALA A 116 -10.87 0.52 15.64
CA ALA A 116 -11.29 -0.53 16.55
C ALA A 116 -12.25 -1.58 15.94
N ASP A 117 -12.80 -1.34 14.74
CA ASP A 117 -13.91 -2.11 14.16
C ASP A 117 -13.51 -3.17 13.12
N GLN A 118 -12.23 -3.31 12.74
CA GLN A 118 -11.88 -4.05 11.51
C GLN A 118 -11.02 -5.31 11.67
N LYS A 119 -10.94 -5.92 12.87
CA LYS A 119 -10.23 -7.21 13.03
C LYS A 119 -10.83 -8.33 12.17
N CYS A 120 -12.16 -8.41 12.08
CA CYS A 120 -12.84 -9.47 11.32
C CYS A 120 -12.85 -9.21 9.82
N SER A 121 -13.02 -7.95 9.38
CA SER A 121 -13.06 -7.61 7.96
C SER A 121 -11.70 -7.70 7.27
N ALA A 122 -10.59 -7.52 7.98
CA ALA A 122 -9.25 -7.58 7.38
C ALA A 122 -8.92 -8.95 6.73
N LYS A 123 -9.54 -10.03 7.21
CA LYS A 123 -9.36 -11.40 6.69
C LYS A 123 -10.22 -11.71 5.47
N THR A 124 -11.34 -11.02 5.30
CA THR A 124 -12.34 -11.30 4.26
C THR A 124 -12.47 -10.18 3.24
N SER A 125 -11.77 -9.07 3.44
CA SER A 125 -11.80 -7.89 2.58
C SER A 125 -10.47 -7.71 1.85
N ASP A 126 -10.59 -7.34 0.57
CA ASP A 126 -9.48 -6.91 -0.28
C ASP A 126 -9.09 -5.45 -0.04
N ARG A 127 -9.79 -4.73 0.86
CA ARG A 127 -9.42 -3.36 1.23
C ARG A 127 -8.14 -3.34 2.07
N ASN A 128 -7.13 -2.64 1.56
CA ASN A 128 -5.80 -2.47 2.16
C ASN A 128 -5.66 -1.22 3.05
N GLY A 129 -6.77 -0.56 3.40
CA GLY A 129 -6.80 0.61 4.31
C GLY A 129 -6.53 1.98 3.68
N ILE A 130 -5.85 2.04 2.53
CA ILE A 130 -5.53 3.29 1.80
C ILE A 130 -6.56 3.67 0.73
N HIS A 131 -7.66 2.93 0.65
CA HIS A 131 -8.69 3.15 -0.36
C HIS A 131 -9.53 4.36 0.05
N SER A 132 -9.82 5.26 -0.89
CA SER A 132 -10.81 6.32 -0.68
C SER A 132 -12.14 5.73 -0.22
N LYS A 133 -12.90 6.49 0.59
CA LYS A 133 -14.29 6.13 0.84
C LYS A 133 -15.05 6.28 -0.49
N PRO A 134 -15.94 5.33 -0.84
CA PRO A 134 -16.86 5.53 -1.94
C PRO A 134 -17.76 6.74 -1.70
#